data_AF-A0A938HSP5-F1
#
_entry.id   AF-A0A938HSP5-F1
#
_cell.length_a   1.000
_cell.length_b   1.000
_cell.length_c   1.000
_cell.angle_alpha   90.00
_cell.angle_beta   90.00
_cell.angle_gamma   90.00
#
_symmetry.space_group_name_H-M   'P 1'
#
loop_
_entity.id
_entity.type
_entity.pdbx_description
1 polymer ?
#
loop_
_entity_poly.entity_id
_entity_poly.type
_entity_poly.pdbx_seq_one_letter_code
_entity_poly.pdbx_strand_id
1 'polypeptide(L)'
;MRIYEQLDELEHLIQGGKVPGTSRCLVNMDRFAAIIKAMRDELPAEIADANTVIRQKESIVKQAELEARRIRGYADEEAATIRQMAEEQTSSAINTATEKARKMIEQTNVLQAAELRAKDVLGEAETKANEILAKAKTDTKSKIVGAAEAEALARRKGADDYAREVLFALEERVAEVLGQVRKGIDVLDQQTAESTNGVAKV
;
A
#
# COMPACT_ATOMS: atom_id res chain seq x y z
N MET A 1 -35.20 -31.85 -72.10
CA MET A 1 -36.66 -32.03 -71.89
C MET A 1 -37.35 -32.72 -73.08
N ARG A 2 -36.76 -32.67 -74.28
CA ARG A 2 -37.28 -33.32 -75.50
C ARG A 2 -37.25 -34.85 -75.48
N ILE A 3 -36.28 -35.46 -74.79
CA ILE A 3 -36.16 -36.93 -74.71
C ILE A 3 -37.34 -37.55 -73.95
N TYR A 4 -37.77 -36.95 -72.84
CA TYR A 4 -38.92 -37.46 -72.07
C TYR A 4 -40.20 -37.40 -72.91
N GLU A 5 -40.39 -36.31 -73.68
CA GLU A 5 -41.52 -36.18 -74.62
C GLU A 5 -41.46 -37.23 -75.75
N GLN A 6 -40.28 -37.51 -76.29
CA GLN A 6 -40.07 -38.58 -77.29
C GLN A 6 -40.32 -39.98 -76.71
N LEU A 7 -39.95 -40.21 -75.45
CA LEU A 7 -40.19 -41.47 -74.74
C LEU A 7 -41.69 -41.67 -74.47
N ASP A 8 -42.37 -40.61 -74.01
CA ASP A 8 -43.81 -40.59 -73.76
C ASP A 8 -44.59 -40.79 -75.06
N GLU A 9 -44.13 -40.21 -76.19
CA GLU A 9 -44.73 -40.42 -77.51
C GLU A 9 -44.56 -41.88 -77.99
N LEU A 10 -43.39 -42.49 -77.76
CA LEU A 10 -43.21 -43.92 -78.01
C LEU A 10 -44.12 -44.79 -77.15
N GLU A 11 -44.23 -44.48 -75.86
CA GLU A 11 -45.10 -45.22 -74.95
C GLU A 11 -46.56 -45.12 -75.41
N HIS A 12 -47.03 -43.92 -75.77
CA HIS A 12 -48.38 -43.71 -76.28
C HIS A 12 -48.62 -44.48 -77.59
N LEU A 13 -47.65 -44.52 -78.51
CA LEU A 13 -47.73 -45.31 -79.75
C LEU A 13 -47.87 -46.82 -79.49
N ILE A 14 -47.21 -47.33 -78.45
CA ILE A 14 -47.31 -48.75 -78.04
C ILE A 14 -48.64 -49.01 -77.31
N GLN A 15 -49.12 -48.07 -76.49
CA GLN A 15 -50.39 -48.24 -75.78
C GLN A 15 -51.61 -48.20 -76.72
N GLY A 16 -51.58 -47.34 -77.74
CA GLY A 16 -52.69 -47.17 -78.69
C GLY A 16 -52.84 -48.28 -79.74
N GLY A 17 -51.82 -49.13 -79.95
CA GLY A 17 -51.81 -50.16 -81.00
C GLY A 17 -52.20 -51.57 -80.54
N LYS A 18 -52.64 -51.77 -79.30
CA LYS A 18 -52.92 -53.11 -78.74
C LYS A 18 -54.04 -53.82 -79.50
N VAL A 19 -53.78 -55.05 -79.95
CA VAL A 19 -54.77 -55.87 -80.67
C VAL A 19 -55.52 -56.77 -79.69
N PRO A 20 -56.86 -56.66 -79.57
CA PRO A 20 -57.66 -57.44 -78.61
C PRO A 20 -57.46 -58.96 -78.75
N GLY A 21 -57.29 -59.66 -77.62
CA GLY A 21 -57.12 -61.12 -77.60
C GLY A 21 -55.72 -61.61 -77.97
N THR A 22 -54.75 -60.72 -78.22
CA THR A 22 -53.36 -61.08 -78.49
C THR A 22 -52.39 -60.23 -77.67
N SER A 23 -51.19 -60.74 -77.37
CA SER A 23 -50.12 -59.95 -76.74
C SER A 23 -49.36 -59.07 -77.76
N ARG A 24 -49.95 -58.78 -78.93
CA ARG A 24 -49.31 -58.04 -80.03
C ARG A 24 -49.83 -56.62 -80.12
N CYS A 25 -48.93 -55.71 -80.48
CA CYS A 25 -49.23 -54.30 -80.73
C CYS A 25 -48.94 -53.98 -82.20
N LEU A 26 -49.90 -53.34 -82.88
CA LEU A 26 -49.73 -52.84 -84.23
C LEU A 26 -49.20 -51.41 -84.16
N VAL A 27 -47.96 -51.21 -84.60
CA VAL A 27 -47.28 -49.91 -84.54
C VAL A 27 -46.91 -49.47 -85.95
N ASN A 28 -47.04 -48.17 -86.24
CA ASN A 28 -46.49 -47.59 -87.45
C ASN A 28 -44.95 -47.58 -87.35
N MET A 29 -44.32 -48.47 -88.13
CA MET A 29 -42.88 -48.69 -88.07
C MET A 29 -42.07 -47.45 -88.48
N ASP A 30 -42.57 -46.65 -89.44
CA ASP A 30 -41.87 -45.46 -89.92
C ASP A 30 -41.82 -44.38 -88.84
N ARG A 31 -42.95 -44.13 -88.17
CA ARG A 31 -43.05 -43.15 -87.08
C ARG A 31 -42.28 -43.59 -85.83
N PHE A 32 -42.36 -44.88 -85.49
CA PHE A 32 -41.61 -45.48 -84.38
C PHE A 32 -40.08 -45.40 -84.60
N ALA A 33 -39.62 -45.76 -85.81
CA ALA A 33 -38.21 -45.67 -86.17
C ALA A 33 -37.70 -44.22 -86.21
N ALA A 34 -38.54 -43.27 -86.62
CA ALA A 34 -38.19 -41.84 -86.62
C ALA A 34 -37.93 -41.31 -85.20
N ILE A 35 -38.77 -41.66 -84.23
CA ILE A 35 -38.60 -41.22 -82.84
C ILE A 35 -37.36 -41.87 -82.21
N ILE A 36 -37.12 -43.17 -82.45
CA ILE A 36 -35.89 -43.85 -82.02
C ILE A 36 -34.64 -43.22 -82.63
N LYS A 37 -34.69 -42.87 -83.92
CA LYS A 37 -33.57 -42.21 -84.61
C LYS A 37 -33.30 -40.82 -84.03
N ALA A 38 -34.34 -40.01 -83.80
CA ALA A 38 -34.22 -38.70 -83.18
C ALA A 38 -33.58 -38.80 -81.78
N MET A 39 -34.06 -39.72 -80.95
CA MET A 39 -33.43 -39.99 -79.65
C MET A 39 -31.98 -40.43 -79.79
N ARG A 40 -31.66 -41.33 -80.73
CA ARG A 40 -30.28 -41.81 -80.94
C ARG A 40 -29.33 -40.70 -81.39
N ASP A 41 -29.83 -39.73 -82.14
CA ASP A 41 -29.04 -38.61 -82.64
C ASP A 41 -28.87 -37.51 -81.57
N GLU A 42 -29.87 -37.29 -80.70
CA GLU A 42 -29.89 -36.22 -79.69
C GLU A 42 -29.34 -36.64 -78.31
N LEU A 43 -29.57 -37.89 -77.86
CA LEU A 43 -29.16 -38.42 -76.55
C LEU A 43 -27.64 -38.30 -76.26
N PRO A 44 -26.74 -38.65 -77.19
CA PRO A 44 -25.30 -38.60 -76.91
C PRO A 44 -24.82 -37.17 -76.61
N ALA A 45 -25.38 -36.17 -77.29
CA ALA A 45 -25.06 -34.77 -77.07
C ALA A 45 -25.54 -34.30 -75.70
N GLU A 46 -26.79 -34.59 -75.32
CA GLU A 46 -27.32 -34.21 -74.00
C GLU A 46 -26.54 -34.89 -72.85
N ILE A 47 -26.13 -36.16 -73.01
CA ILE A 47 -25.30 -36.86 -72.02
C ILE A 47 -23.89 -36.24 -71.94
N ALA A 48 -23.30 -35.86 -73.07
CA ALA A 48 -22.00 -35.20 -73.10
C ALA A 48 -22.03 -33.83 -72.39
N ASP A 49 -23.09 -33.05 -72.61
CA ASP A 49 -23.29 -31.76 -71.95
C ASP A 49 -23.50 -31.94 -70.43
N ALA A 50 -24.34 -32.89 -70.02
CA ALA A 50 -24.56 -33.19 -68.61
C ALA A 50 -23.26 -33.62 -67.90
N ASN A 51 -22.45 -34.48 -68.54
CA ASN A 51 -21.15 -34.87 -68.00
C ASN A 51 -20.17 -33.69 -67.91
N THR A 52 -20.24 -32.74 -68.84
CA THR A 52 -19.42 -31.52 -68.78
C THR A 52 -19.82 -30.66 -67.59
N VAL A 53 -21.12 -30.47 -67.35
CA VAL A 53 -21.63 -29.75 -66.18
C VAL A 53 -21.23 -30.45 -64.87
N ILE A 54 -21.30 -31.78 -64.82
CA ILE A 54 -20.85 -32.55 -63.65
C ILE A 54 -19.36 -32.31 -63.37
N ARG A 55 -18.50 -32.41 -64.39
CA ARG A 55 -17.05 -32.16 -64.24
C ARG A 55 -16.76 -30.72 -63.81
N GLN A 56 -17.46 -29.74 -64.37
CA GLN A 56 -17.33 -28.35 -63.99
C GLN A 56 -17.73 -28.15 -62.52
N LYS A 57 -18.86 -28.73 -62.08
CA LYS A 57 -19.29 -28.70 -60.68
C LYS A 57 -18.26 -29.33 -59.76
N GLU A 58 -17.73 -30.50 -60.10
CA GLU A 58 -16.69 -31.18 -59.32
C GLU A 58 -15.43 -30.31 -59.18
N SER A 59 -15.00 -29.65 -60.26
CA SER A 59 -13.88 -28.70 -60.22
C SER A 59 -14.16 -27.52 -59.29
N ILE A 60 -15.35 -26.91 -59.40
CA ILE A 60 -15.76 -25.78 -58.55
C ILE A 60 -15.76 -26.16 -57.08
N VAL A 61 -16.34 -27.33 -56.75
CA VAL A 61 -16.37 -27.84 -55.36
C VAL A 61 -14.95 -28.05 -54.86
N LYS A 62 -14.08 -28.69 -55.64
CA LYS A 62 -12.69 -28.92 -55.25
C LYS A 62 -11.92 -27.61 -55.03
N GLN A 63 -12.12 -26.61 -55.89
CA GLN A 63 -11.51 -25.29 -55.73
C GLN A 63 -12.03 -24.59 -54.47
N ALA A 64 -13.34 -24.62 -54.24
CA ALA A 64 -13.95 -24.05 -53.03
C ALA A 64 -13.43 -24.72 -51.76
N GLU A 65 -13.25 -26.04 -51.74
CA GLU A 65 -12.70 -26.78 -50.61
C GLU A 65 -11.22 -26.45 -50.34
N LEU A 66 -10.42 -26.23 -51.38
CA LEU A 66 -9.04 -25.79 -51.24
C LEU A 66 -8.97 -24.38 -50.68
N GLU A 67 -9.79 -23.47 -51.20
CA GLU A 67 -9.82 -22.09 -50.72
C GLU A 67 -10.34 -22.01 -49.28
N ALA A 68 -11.39 -22.76 -48.94
CA ALA A 68 -11.90 -22.85 -47.57
C ALA A 68 -10.84 -23.40 -46.60
N ARG A 69 -10.05 -24.40 -47.02
CA ARG A 69 -8.92 -24.89 -46.22
C ARG A 69 -7.85 -23.81 -46.04
N ARG A 70 -7.53 -23.05 -47.08
CA ARG A 70 -6.56 -21.95 -47.01
C ARG A 70 -7.00 -20.86 -46.04
N ILE A 71 -8.25 -20.42 -46.13
CA ILE A 71 -8.82 -19.38 -45.25
C ILE A 71 -8.79 -19.84 -43.79
N ARG A 72 -9.18 -21.09 -43.51
CA ARG A 72 -9.13 -21.63 -42.14
C ARG A 72 -7.70 -21.69 -41.60
N GLY A 73 -6.75 -22.18 -42.39
CA GLY A 73 -5.35 -22.23 -41.98
C GLY A 73 -4.79 -20.84 -41.64
N TYR A 74 -5.08 -19.84 -42.47
CA TYR A 74 -4.69 -18.46 -42.20
C TYR A 74 -5.33 -17.92 -40.91
N ALA A 75 -6.64 -18.14 -40.73
CA ALA A 75 -7.34 -17.72 -39.53
C ALA A 75 -6.80 -18.40 -38.26
N ASP A 76 -6.43 -19.68 -38.34
CA ASP A 76 -5.85 -20.43 -37.22
C ASP A 76 -4.46 -19.90 -36.85
N GLU A 77 -3.60 -19.60 -37.83
CA GLU A 77 -2.27 -19.01 -37.63
C GLU A 77 -2.37 -17.58 -37.04
N GLU A 78 -3.25 -16.76 -37.57
CA GLU A 78 -3.51 -15.41 -37.07
C GLU A 78 -4.04 -15.47 -35.63
N ALA A 79 -5.00 -16.36 -35.35
CA ALA A 79 -5.54 -16.55 -34.01
C ALA A 79 -4.48 -17.08 -33.03
N ALA A 80 -3.57 -17.94 -33.47
CA ALA A 80 -2.44 -18.40 -32.65
C ALA A 80 -1.50 -17.25 -32.30
N THR A 81 -1.18 -16.40 -33.28
CA THR A 81 -0.33 -15.21 -33.07
C THR A 81 -0.98 -14.22 -32.11
N ILE A 82 -2.27 -13.93 -32.28
CA ILE A 82 -3.03 -13.04 -31.38
C ILE A 82 -3.03 -13.59 -29.95
N ARG A 83 -3.29 -14.90 -29.77
CA ARG A 83 -3.25 -15.54 -28.45
C ARG A 83 -1.88 -15.43 -27.81
N GLN A 84 -0.81 -15.73 -28.54
CA GLN A 84 0.55 -15.63 -28.03
C GLN A 84 0.90 -14.20 -27.60
N MET A 85 0.57 -13.21 -28.43
CA MET A 85 0.81 -11.80 -28.08
C MET A 85 -0.03 -11.36 -26.88
N ALA A 86 -1.28 -11.79 -26.78
CA ALA A 86 -2.14 -11.49 -25.65
C ALA A 86 -1.62 -12.10 -24.35
N GLU A 87 -1.12 -13.34 -24.39
CA GLU A 87 -0.49 -14.01 -23.25
C GLU A 87 0.78 -13.29 -22.80
N GLU A 88 1.65 -12.90 -23.75
CA GLU A 88 2.88 -12.17 -23.44
C GLU A 88 2.58 -10.78 -22.84
N GLN A 89 1.64 -10.04 -23.43
CA GLN A 89 1.20 -8.74 -22.91
C GLN A 89 0.55 -8.87 -21.53
N THR A 90 -0.31 -9.87 -21.34
CA THR A 90 -0.97 -10.12 -20.05
C THR A 90 0.05 -10.50 -18.98
N SER A 91 1.01 -11.37 -19.31
CA SER A 91 2.09 -11.76 -18.40
C SER A 91 2.95 -10.56 -18.02
N SER A 92 3.35 -9.74 -18.98
CA SER A 92 4.09 -8.50 -18.74
C SER A 92 3.30 -7.50 -17.88
N ALA A 93 2.00 -7.32 -18.16
CA ALA A 93 1.12 -6.46 -17.38
C ALA A 93 0.97 -6.96 -15.94
N ILE A 94 0.78 -8.26 -15.72
CA ILE A 94 0.72 -8.87 -14.38
C ILE A 94 2.03 -8.63 -13.65
N ASN A 95 3.17 -8.94 -14.27
CA ASN A 95 4.49 -8.77 -13.64
C ASN A 95 4.75 -7.32 -13.24
N THR A 96 4.40 -6.35 -14.09
CA THR A 96 4.56 -4.92 -13.76
C THR A 96 3.59 -4.48 -12.65
N ALA A 97 2.37 -5.00 -12.63
CA ALA A 97 1.39 -4.72 -11.58
C ALA A 97 1.83 -5.31 -10.23
N THR A 98 2.33 -6.56 -10.22
CA THR A 98 2.82 -7.22 -9.00
C THR A 98 4.05 -6.51 -8.43
N GLU A 99 4.97 -6.07 -9.28
CA GLU A 99 6.14 -5.31 -8.84
C GLU A 99 5.76 -3.93 -8.25
N LYS A 100 4.81 -3.22 -8.87
CA LYS A 100 4.27 -1.97 -8.31
C LYS A 100 3.57 -2.19 -6.98
N ALA A 101 2.75 -3.23 -6.88
CA ALA A 101 2.07 -3.60 -5.63
C ALA A 101 3.07 -3.95 -4.52
N ARG A 102 4.09 -4.74 -4.84
CA ARG A 102 5.17 -5.08 -3.90
C ARG A 102 5.87 -3.84 -3.36
N LYS A 103 6.22 -2.89 -4.23
CA LYS A 103 6.83 -1.61 -3.82
C LYS A 103 5.91 -0.77 -2.92
N MET A 104 4.61 -0.70 -3.23
CA MET A 104 3.65 0.00 -2.36
C MET A 104 3.52 -0.64 -0.98
N ILE A 105 3.48 -1.97 -0.90
CA ILE A 105 3.41 -2.70 0.38
C ILE A 105 4.69 -2.47 1.18
N GLU A 106 5.85 -2.54 0.53
CA GLU A 106 7.14 -2.27 1.17
C GLU A 106 7.21 -0.85 1.74
N GLN A 107 6.81 0.16 0.95
CA GLN A 107 6.72 1.55 1.42
C GLN A 107 5.77 1.70 2.61
N THR A 108 4.63 0.99 2.60
CA THR A 108 3.66 1.01 3.71
C THR A 108 4.25 0.40 4.98
N ASN A 109 4.97 -0.72 4.87
CA ASN A 109 5.65 -1.35 6.00
C ASN A 109 6.72 -0.43 6.60
N VAL A 110 7.46 0.29 5.76
CA VAL A 110 8.45 1.28 6.22
C VAL A 110 7.78 2.42 6.97
N LEU A 111 6.66 2.94 6.47
CA LEU A 111 5.92 4.00 7.15
C LEU A 111 5.40 3.54 8.51
N GLN A 112 4.79 2.36 8.58
CA GLN A 112 4.29 1.79 9.84
C GLN A 112 5.42 1.55 10.85
N ALA A 113 6.55 0.99 10.39
CA ALA A 113 7.72 0.77 11.24
C ALA A 113 8.34 2.10 11.71
N ALA A 114 8.34 3.14 10.87
CA ALA A 114 8.82 4.47 11.22
C ALA A 114 7.90 5.13 12.25
N GLU A 115 6.57 5.03 12.10
CA GLU A 115 5.59 5.53 13.07
C GLU A 115 5.74 4.86 14.43
N LEU A 116 5.92 3.53 14.46
CA LEU A 116 6.10 2.80 15.71
C LEU A 116 7.40 3.22 16.41
N ARG A 117 8.52 3.29 15.67
CA ARG A 117 9.79 3.79 16.21
C ARG A 117 9.70 5.24 16.68
N ALA A 118 8.99 6.10 15.96
CA ALA A 118 8.80 7.48 16.37
C ALA A 118 8.04 7.56 17.71
N LYS A 119 7.00 6.75 17.87
CA LYS A 119 6.25 6.66 19.13
C LYS A 119 7.13 6.18 20.28
N ASP A 120 7.96 5.16 20.07
CA ASP A 120 8.87 4.65 21.10
C ASP A 120 9.92 5.70 21.49
N VAL A 121 10.53 6.37 20.51
CA VAL A 121 11.50 7.45 20.76
C VAL A 121 10.86 8.61 21.53
N LEU A 122 9.64 8.99 21.19
CA LEU A 122 8.90 10.03 21.92
C LEU A 122 8.61 9.61 23.37
N GLY A 123 8.19 8.36 23.59
CA GLY A 123 7.94 7.83 24.94
C GLY A 123 9.22 7.76 25.78
N GLU A 124 10.33 7.32 25.19
CA GLU A 124 11.64 7.34 25.86
C GLU A 124 12.10 8.77 26.18
N ALA A 125 11.94 9.69 25.24
CA ALA A 125 12.32 11.10 25.43
C ALA A 125 11.49 11.75 26.53
N GLU A 126 10.18 11.48 26.59
CA GLU A 126 9.29 11.96 27.64
C GLU A 126 9.69 11.40 29.02
N THR A 127 9.99 10.10 29.08
CA THR A 127 10.44 9.45 30.33
C THR A 127 11.76 10.05 30.81
N LYS A 128 12.76 10.19 29.91
CA LYS A 128 14.05 10.82 30.23
C LYS A 128 13.89 12.28 30.65
N ALA A 129 13.03 13.04 29.98
CA ALA A 129 12.75 14.43 30.35
C ALA A 129 12.15 14.54 31.77
N ASN A 130 11.18 13.67 32.08
CA ASN A 130 10.56 13.61 33.40
C ASN A 130 11.57 13.23 34.49
N GLU A 131 12.47 12.27 34.23
CA GLU A 131 13.55 11.91 35.15
C GLU A 131 14.53 13.05 35.38
N ILE A 132 14.96 13.75 34.33
CA ILE A 132 15.87 14.90 34.44
C ILE A 132 15.21 16.00 35.28
N LEU A 133 13.94 16.31 35.03
CA LEU A 133 13.19 17.29 35.81
C LEU A 133 13.06 16.88 37.28
N ALA A 134 12.79 15.60 37.56
CA ALA A 134 12.69 15.09 38.92
C ALA A 134 14.02 15.18 39.68
N LYS A 135 15.13 14.78 39.03
CA LYS A 135 16.49 14.91 39.58
C LYS A 135 16.85 16.37 39.82
N ALA A 136 16.67 17.24 38.83
CA ALA A 136 16.98 18.66 38.94
C ALA A 136 16.17 19.35 40.05
N LYS A 137 14.88 19.02 40.21
CA LYS A 137 14.06 19.52 41.33
C LYS A 137 14.61 19.08 42.69
N THR A 138 15.00 17.81 42.81
CA THR A 138 15.50 17.25 44.06
C THR A 138 16.87 17.83 44.42
N ASP A 139 17.79 17.89 43.45
CA ASP A 139 19.14 18.43 43.63
C ASP A 139 19.10 19.93 43.99
N THR A 140 18.30 20.71 43.26
CA THR A 140 18.13 22.14 43.54
C THR A 140 17.54 22.34 44.94
N LYS A 141 16.53 21.56 45.32
CA LYS A 141 15.95 21.61 46.67
C LYS A 141 17.00 21.32 47.74
N SER A 142 17.79 20.25 47.58
CA SER A 142 18.83 19.88 48.55
C SER A 142 19.90 20.97 48.68
N LYS A 143 20.33 21.57 47.55
CA LYS A 143 21.35 22.64 47.56
C LYS A 143 20.83 23.92 48.21
N ILE A 144 19.60 24.34 47.89
CA ILE A 144 19.00 25.54 48.49
C ILE A 144 18.83 25.36 50.00
N VAL A 145 18.29 24.21 50.44
CA VAL A 145 18.10 23.94 51.87
C VAL A 145 19.45 23.87 52.60
N GLY A 146 20.43 23.12 52.06
CA GLY A 146 21.75 23.01 52.68
C GLY A 146 22.50 24.34 52.77
N ALA A 147 22.42 25.18 51.72
CA ALA A 147 23.02 26.52 51.75
C ALA A 147 22.31 27.43 52.76
N ALA A 148 20.98 27.40 52.82
CA ALA A 148 20.19 28.17 53.77
C ALA A 148 20.49 27.75 55.24
N GLU A 149 20.64 26.46 55.50
CA GLU A 149 21.01 25.93 56.83
C GLU A 149 22.43 26.36 57.22
N ALA A 150 23.39 26.26 56.31
CA ALA A 150 24.77 26.69 56.56
C ALA A 150 24.85 28.20 56.86
N GLU A 151 24.13 29.02 56.09
CA GLU A 151 24.05 30.46 56.31
C GLU A 151 23.35 30.82 57.63
N ALA A 152 22.26 30.12 57.97
CA ALA A 152 21.58 30.29 59.24
C ALA A 152 22.49 29.93 60.42
N LEU A 153 23.27 28.85 60.31
CA LEU A 153 24.23 28.44 61.33
C LEU A 153 25.36 29.48 61.49
N ALA A 154 25.92 29.96 60.38
CA ALA A 154 26.97 30.97 60.39
C ALA A 154 26.46 32.29 61.02
N ARG A 155 25.24 32.71 60.68
CA ARG A 155 24.60 33.90 61.25
C ARG A 155 24.36 33.75 62.76
N ARG A 156 23.88 32.59 63.22
CA ARG A 156 23.70 32.31 64.66
C ARG A 156 25.02 32.38 65.41
N LYS A 157 26.06 31.71 64.89
CA LYS A 157 27.39 31.72 65.53
C LYS A 157 27.97 33.14 65.60
N GLY A 158 27.89 33.91 64.51
CA GLY A 158 28.35 35.29 64.50
C GLY A 158 27.59 36.19 65.49
N ALA A 159 26.28 35.98 65.64
CA ALA A 159 25.48 36.69 66.64
C ALA A 159 25.87 36.30 68.08
N ASP A 160 26.13 35.02 68.34
CA ASP A 160 26.58 34.53 69.64
C ASP A 160 27.98 35.08 70.00
N ASP A 161 28.88 35.14 69.02
CA ASP A 161 30.23 35.70 69.20
C ASP A 161 30.18 37.22 69.44
N TYR A 162 29.37 37.95 68.68
CA TYR A 162 29.14 39.38 68.91
C TYR A 162 28.51 39.66 70.27
N ALA A 163 27.49 38.89 70.68
CA ALA A 163 26.88 39.02 71.99
C ALA A 163 27.90 38.81 73.11
N ARG A 164 28.81 37.85 72.95
CA ARG A 164 29.90 37.61 73.90
C ARG A 164 30.87 38.79 73.99
N GLU A 165 31.26 39.37 72.86
CA GLU A 165 32.15 40.54 72.81
C GLU A 165 31.51 41.76 73.49
N VAL A 166 30.24 42.05 73.19
CA VAL A 166 29.49 43.15 73.81
C VAL A 166 29.34 42.93 75.32
N LEU A 167 29.07 41.70 75.77
CA LEU A 167 28.98 41.39 77.19
C LEU A 167 30.32 41.57 77.92
N PHE A 168 31.44 41.16 77.31
CA PHE A 168 32.77 41.41 77.88
C PHE A 168 33.11 42.90 77.95
N ALA A 169 32.84 43.65 76.89
CA ALA A 169 33.06 45.09 76.89
C ALA A 169 32.19 45.80 77.96
N LEU A 170 30.95 45.35 78.14
CA LEU A 170 30.07 45.85 79.19
C LEU A 170 30.61 45.50 80.59
N GLU A 171 31.10 44.28 80.79
CA GLU A 171 31.73 43.85 82.04
C GLU A 171 32.95 44.71 82.40
N GLU A 172 33.85 44.95 81.43
CA GLU A 172 35.02 45.81 81.62
C GLU A 172 34.60 47.24 81.99
N ARG A 173 33.60 47.79 81.30
CA ARG A 173 33.06 49.12 81.58
C ARG A 173 32.47 49.22 82.99
N VAL A 174 31.73 48.20 83.42
CA VAL A 174 31.16 48.13 84.77
C VAL A 174 32.28 48.03 85.81
N ALA A 175 33.33 47.24 85.56
CA ALA A 175 34.47 47.13 86.45
C ALA A 175 35.24 48.46 86.58
N GLU A 176 35.42 49.19 85.48
CA GLU A 176 36.03 50.52 85.47
C GLU A 176 35.23 51.51 86.33
N VAL A 177 33.90 51.57 86.12
CA VAL A 177 33.01 52.44 86.90
C VAL A 177 32.99 52.05 88.38
N LEU A 178 32.92 50.75 88.70
CA LEU A 178 33.02 50.28 90.09
C LEU A 178 34.37 50.67 90.72
N GLY A 179 35.46 50.62 89.95
CA GLY A 179 36.78 51.08 90.39
C GLY A 179 36.82 52.57 90.70
N GLN A 180 36.18 53.40 89.88
CA GLN A 180 36.05 54.85 90.14
C GLN A 180 35.18 55.12 91.38
N VAL A 181 34.07 54.41 91.54
CA VAL A 181 33.21 54.52 92.73
C VAL A 181 33.98 54.14 94.00
N ARG A 182 34.74 53.04 93.99
CA ARG A 182 35.59 52.63 95.13
C ARG A 182 36.64 53.68 95.47
N LYS A 183 37.38 54.19 94.48
CA LYS A 183 38.35 55.29 94.70
C LYS A 183 37.67 56.54 95.27
N GLY A 184 36.46 56.86 94.80
CA GLY A 184 35.67 57.95 95.35
C GLY A 184 35.29 57.74 96.83
N ILE A 185 34.88 56.52 97.20
CA ILE A 185 34.62 56.13 98.59
C ILE A 185 35.90 56.22 99.42
N ASP A 186 37.02 55.66 98.96
CA ASP A 186 38.30 55.69 99.66
C ASP A 186 38.78 57.13 99.93
N VAL A 187 38.58 58.05 98.97
CA VAL A 187 38.91 59.48 99.14
C VAL A 187 38.01 60.15 100.18
N LEU A 188 36.70 59.84 100.21
CA LEU A 188 35.80 60.36 101.23
C LEU A 188 36.12 59.79 102.63
N ASP A 189 36.52 58.52 102.71
CA ASP A 189 36.97 57.87 103.94
C ASP A 189 38.31 58.48 104.43
N GLN A 190 39.21 58.85 103.52
CA GLN A 190 40.44 59.59 103.86
C GLN A 190 40.16 61.03 104.28
N GLN A 191 39.22 61.73 103.63
CA GLN A 191 38.82 63.08 104.02
C GLN A 191 38.09 63.11 105.36
N THR A 192 37.31 62.08 105.69
CA THR A 192 36.73 61.95 107.04
C THR A 192 37.80 61.65 108.09
N ALA A 193 38.81 60.83 107.77
CA ALA A 193 39.97 60.60 108.64
C ALA A 193 40.86 61.85 108.86
N GLU A 194 41.11 62.65 107.82
CA GLU A 194 41.84 63.91 107.90
C GLU A 194 41.03 65.02 108.60
N SER A 195 39.71 65.05 108.40
CA SER A 195 38.81 65.95 109.13
C SER A 195 38.70 65.60 110.62
N THR A 196 38.86 64.32 110.99
CA THR A 196 39.00 63.93 112.42
C THR A 196 40.38 64.27 113.00
N ASN A 197 41.45 64.29 112.21
CA ASN A 197 42.79 64.68 112.66
C ASN A 197 43.00 66.21 112.70
N GLY A 198 42.22 67.00 111.95
CA GLY A 198 42.25 68.47 112.00
C GLY A 198 41.52 69.09 113.20
N VAL A 199 40.72 68.31 113.95
CA VAL A 199 39.99 68.79 115.14
C VAL A 199 40.73 68.45 116.44
N ALA A 200 41.84 67.72 116.37
CA ALA A 200 42.68 67.39 117.52
C ALA A 200 43.96 68.28 117.58
N LYS A 201 43.75 69.54 118.01
CA LYS A 201 44.65 70.35 118.87
C LYS A 201 45.94 70.92 118.24
N VAL A 202 46.23 72.23 118.28
CA VAL A 202 45.98 73.30 119.29
C VAL A 202 46.54 72.98 120.68
#